data_AF-A0A9J8AHL6-F1
#
_entry.id   AF-A0A9J8AHL6-F1
#
_cell.length_a   1.000
_cell.length_b   1.000
_cell.length_c   1.000
_cell.angle_alpha   90.00
_cell.angle_beta   90.00
_cell.angle_gamma   90.00
#
_symmetry.space_group_name_H-M   'P 1'
#
loop_
_entity.id
_entity.type
_entity.pdbx_description
1 polymer ?
#
loop_
_entity_poly.entity_id
_entity_poly.type
_entity_poly.pdbx_seq_one_letter_code
_entity_poly.pdbx_strand_id
1 'polypeptide(L)'
;MPQIHNQIYKFMRPYNQSSEHGIALKCPSLFVRLFGIPCQDVYVSLVNQIKAWRGMSGCITVGQRCLYELVSATPVNIVAKHTSRQWTSKEDLNFHLVATEESVCRVMGFSISKAWAKLEDNGITYCTLYNLIEGSGLVDAAGYKQYTNEWICLDYSTANCTIY
;
A
#
# COMPACT_ATOMS: atom_id res chain seq x y z
N MET A 1 -0.61 -0.65 -22.25
CA MET A 1 -1.61 -0.11 -21.30
C MET A 1 -2.83 -1.01 -21.05
N PRO A 2 -3.41 -1.76 -22.02
CA PRO A 2 -4.60 -2.61 -21.78
C PRO A 2 -4.38 -3.75 -20.77
N GLN A 3 -3.16 -4.29 -20.71
CA GLN A 3 -2.76 -5.39 -19.83
C GLN A 3 -2.83 -5.02 -18.33
N ILE A 4 -2.45 -3.78 -17.98
CA ILE A 4 -2.46 -3.29 -16.59
C ILE A 4 -3.90 -3.06 -16.11
N HIS A 5 -4.73 -2.45 -16.95
CA HIS A 5 -6.14 -2.20 -16.64
C HIS A 5 -6.91 -3.51 -16.40
N ASN A 6 -6.68 -4.52 -17.23
CA ASN A 6 -7.35 -5.82 -17.13
C ASN A 6 -6.84 -6.64 -15.93
N GLN A 7 -5.58 -6.47 -15.51
CA GLN A 7 -5.07 -7.06 -14.27
C GLN A 7 -5.62 -6.35 -13.04
N ILE A 8 -5.67 -5.02 -13.03
CA ILE A 8 -6.32 -4.24 -11.96
C ILE A 8 -7.78 -4.68 -11.79
N TYR A 9 -8.56 -4.81 -12.88
CA TYR A 9 -9.94 -5.31 -12.80
C TYR A 9 -10.06 -6.77 -12.34
N LYS A 10 -9.17 -7.67 -12.78
CA LYS A 10 -9.17 -9.06 -12.30
C LYS A 10 -8.83 -9.15 -10.80
N PHE A 11 -7.93 -8.29 -10.31
CA PHE A 11 -7.55 -8.22 -8.90
C PHE A 11 -8.62 -7.55 -8.02
N MET A 12 -9.34 -6.54 -8.53
CA MET A 12 -10.46 -5.89 -7.81
C MET A 12 -11.75 -6.74 -7.78
N ARG A 13 -11.89 -7.72 -8.69
CA ARG A 13 -13.09 -8.56 -8.83
C ARG A 13 -13.58 -9.25 -7.53
N PRO A 14 -12.73 -9.90 -6.71
CA PRO A 14 -13.17 -10.49 -5.44
C PRO A 14 -13.59 -9.45 -4.38
N TYR A 15 -13.15 -8.20 -4.49
CA TYR A 15 -13.53 -7.11 -3.58
C TYR A 15 -14.84 -6.43 -3.99
N ASN A 16 -15.18 -6.44 -5.28
CA ASN A 16 -16.47 -5.97 -5.80
C ASN A 16 -17.63 -6.98 -5.59
N GLN A 17 -17.35 -8.22 -5.17
CA GLN A 17 -18.38 -9.26 -4.98
C GLN A 17 -18.99 -9.29 -3.56
N SER A 18 -18.52 -8.47 -2.63
CA SER A 18 -19.16 -8.32 -1.30
C SER A 18 -20.36 -7.35 -1.32
N SER A 19 -20.94 -7.10 -2.49
CA SER A 19 -21.98 -6.10 -2.73
C SER A 19 -23.43 -6.59 -2.52
N GLU A 20 -23.66 -7.81 -2.01
CA GLU A 20 -25.05 -8.30 -1.83
C GLU A 20 -25.80 -7.66 -0.66
N HIS A 21 -25.17 -6.77 0.14
CA HIS A 21 -25.78 -6.22 1.36
C HIS A 21 -25.70 -4.68 1.51
N GLY A 22 -25.65 -3.91 0.41
CA GLY A 22 -25.86 -2.45 0.48
C GLY A 22 -24.81 -1.66 1.27
N ILE A 23 -23.61 -2.21 1.44
CA ILE A 23 -22.48 -1.52 2.08
C ILE A 23 -21.80 -0.67 1.01
N ALA A 24 -21.65 0.64 1.27
CA ALA A 24 -20.88 1.54 0.42
C ALA A 24 -19.52 0.89 0.09
N LEU A 25 -19.16 0.85 -1.20
CA LEU A 25 -17.91 0.26 -1.68
C LEU A 25 -16.74 0.84 -0.87
N LYS A 26 -16.18 0.06 0.06
CA LYS A 26 -14.86 0.33 0.62
C LYS A 26 -13.93 0.36 -0.58
N CYS A 27 -13.40 1.52 -0.94
CA CYS A 27 -12.42 1.60 -2.02
C CYS A 27 -11.07 1.22 -1.42
N PRO A 28 -10.56 -0.01 -1.61
CA PRO A 28 -9.20 -0.32 -1.20
C PRO A 28 -8.26 0.64 -1.94
N SER A 29 -7.37 1.32 -1.21
CA SER A 29 -6.29 2.05 -1.87
C SER A 29 -5.40 1.04 -2.57
N LEU A 30 -5.42 1.07 -3.90
CA LEU A 30 -4.57 0.27 -4.76
C LEU A 30 -3.48 1.16 -5.33
N PHE A 31 -2.24 0.66 -5.40
CA PHE A 31 -1.24 1.26 -6.27
C PHE A 31 -0.55 0.18 -7.09
N VAL A 32 -0.06 0.56 -8.26
CA VAL A 32 0.89 -0.25 -9.03
C VAL A 32 2.19 0.54 -9.15
N ARG A 33 3.30 -0.02 -8.69
CA ARG A 33 4.65 0.57 -8.83
C ARG A 33 5.57 -0.38 -9.59
N LEU A 34 6.46 0.18 -10.39
CA LEU A 34 7.55 -0.52 -11.04
C LEU A 34 8.87 -0.06 -10.45
N PHE A 35 9.79 -1.00 -10.29
CA PHE A 35 11.16 -0.77 -9.85
C PHE A 35 12.08 -1.47 -10.85
N GLY A 36 13.08 -0.79 -11.37
CA GLY A 36 14.15 -1.33 -12.20
C GLY A 36 15.23 -2.05 -11.39
N ILE A 37 14.81 -2.76 -10.34
CA ILE A 37 15.63 -3.64 -9.51
C ILE A 37 14.90 -4.98 -9.30
N PRO A 38 15.62 -6.08 -8.99
CA PRO A 38 15.02 -7.38 -8.74
C PRO A 38 13.96 -7.36 -7.63
N CYS A 39 12.91 -8.19 -7.76
CA CYS A 39 11.87 -8.28 -6.72
C CYS A 39 12.39 -8.75 -5.37
N GLN A 40 13.50 -9.48 -5.35
CA GLN A 40 14.13 -9.89 -4.10
C GLN A 40 14.61 -8.67 -3.29
N ASP A 41 15.19 -7.67 -3.95
CA ASP A 41 15.69 -6.45 -3.30
C ASP A 41 14.52 -5.58 -2.81
N VAL A 42 13.46 -5.48 -3.61
CA VAL A 42 12.21 -4.80 -3.22
C VAL A 42 11.57 -5.48 -2.02
N TYR A 43 11.47 -6.82 -2.04
CA TYR A 43 10.94 -7.63 -0.95
C TYR A 43 11.72 -7.40 0.36
N VAL A 44 13.05 -7.50 0.30
CA VAL A 44 13.93 -7.29 1.46
C VAL A 44 13.76 -5.88 2.02
N SER A 45 13.73 -4.87 1.14
CA SER A 45 13.60 -3.47 1.54
C SER A 45 12.26 -3.22 2.26
N LEU A 46 11.15 -3.72 1.72
CA LEU A 46 9.83 -3.57 2.35
C LEU A 46 9.73 -4.31 3.68
N VAL A 47 10.15 -5.56 3.74
CA VAL A 47 10.09 -6.37 4.97
C VAL A 47 10.96 -5.77 6.06
N ASN A 48 12.15 -5.29 5.72
CA ASN A 48 13.03 -4.62 6.68
C ASN A 48 12.42 -3.32 7.17
N GLN A 49 11.79 -2.54 6.29
CA GLN A 49 11.15 -1.28 6.69
C GLN A 49 9.97 -1.51 7.64
N ILE A 50 9.11 -2.49 7.34
CA ILE A 50 7.99 -2.87 8.22
C ILE A 50 8.52 -3.26 9.61
N LYS A 51 9.60 -4.04 9.67
CA LYS A 51 10.22 -4.44 10.95
C LYS A 51 10.84 -3.24 11.69
N ALA A 52 11.49 -2.33 10.96
CA ALA A 52 12.11 -1.13 11.53
C ALA A 52 11.06 -0.20 12.16
N TRP A 53 9.86 -0.14 11.58
CA TRP A 53 8.75 0.68 12.07
C TRP A 53 7.75 -0.06 12.96
N ARG A 54 8.13 -1.18 13.58
CA ARG A 54 7.24 -1.91 14.50
C ARG A 54 6.97 -1.19 15.82
N GLY A 55 7.93 -0.39 16.27
CA GLY A 55 7.86 0.28 17.57
C GLY A 55 7.06 1.57 17.57
N MET A 56 7.01 2.21 18.73
CA MET A 56 6.43 3.55 18.92
C MET A 56 7.36 4.68 18.44
N SER A 57 8.62 4.36 18.14
CA SER A 57 9.59 5.29 17.57
C SER A 57 9.09 5.80 16.23
N GLY A 58 9.03 7.12 16.04
CA GLY A 58 8.49 7.74 14.82
C GLY A 58 6.98 7.98 14.83
N CYS A 59 6.25 7.61 15.90
CA CYS A 59 4.81 7.94 16.01
C CYS A 59 4.52 9.37 16.45
N ILE A 60 5.52 10.04 17.02
CA ILE A 60 5.41 11.43 17.51
C ILE A 60 5.76 12.41 16.38
N THR A 61 6.48 11.93 15.37
CA THR A 61 6.74 12.66 14.13
C THR A 61 5.55 12.54 13.20
N VAL A 62 5.31 13.59 12.41
CA VAL A 62 4.25 13.64 11.39
C VAL A 62 4.46 12.52 10.34
N GLY A 63 3.39 11.97 9.76
CA GLY A 63 3.45 10.96 8.68
C GLY A 63 3.38 9.49 9.11
N GLN A 64 2.98 9.19 10.36
CA GLN A 64 2.68 7.83 10.88
C GLN A 64 3.70 6.74 10.49
N ARG A 65 5.00 7.03 10.61
CA ARG A 65 6.10 6.11 10.25
C ARG A 65 6.45 5.16 11.40
N CYS A 66 5.45 4.44 11.91
CA CYS A 66 5.58 3.60 13.10
C CYS A 66 4.41 2.59 13.21
N LEU A 67 4.43 1.72 14.24
CA LEU A 67 3.37 0.73 14.51
C LEU A 67 2.96 -0.13 13.30
N TYR A 68 3.92 -0.45 12.44
CA TYR A 68 3.75 -1.44 11.39
C TYR A 68 4.00 -2.85 11.93
N GLU A 69 3.10 -3.78 11.64
CA GLU A 69 3.21 -5.16 12.10
C GLU A 69 3.28 -6.10 10.90
N LEU A 70 4.36 -6.87 10.78
CA LEU A 70 4.46 -7.92 9.79
C LEU A 70 3.61 -9.12 10.22
N VAL A 71 2.64 -9.51 9.39
CA VAL A 71 1.77 -10.68 9.63
C VAL A 71 2.36 -11.91 8.96
N SER A 72 2.71 -11.79 7.67
CA SER A 72 3.38 -12.85 6.91
C SER A 72 4.18 -12.27 5.75
N ALA A 73 5.19 -13.00 5.29
CA ALA A 73 6.04 -12.56 4.19
C ALA A 73 6.55 -13.75 3.39
N THR A 74 6.34 -13.70 2.07
CA THR A 74 6.98 -14.55 1.07
C THR A 74 7.53 -13.64 -0.05
N PRO A 75 8.48 -14.09 -0.87
CA PRO A 75 9.06 -13.25 -1.93
C PRO A 75 8.04 -12.66 -2.92
N VAL A 76 6.84 -13.24 -3.02
CA VAL A 76 5.77 -12.79 -3.91
C VAL A 76 4.62 -12.07 -3.18
N ASN A 77 4.52 -12.21 -1.86
CA ASN A 77 3.39 -11.66 -1.10
C ASN A 77 3.81 -11.24 0.32
N ILE A 78 3.51 -10.00 0.70
CA ILE A 78 3.77 -9.45 2.03
C ILE A 78 2.44 -9.01 2.63
N VAL A 79 2.13 -9.50 3.83
CA VAL A 79 0.94 -9.09 4.60
C VAL A 79 1.41 -8.37 5.85
N ALA A 80 0.89 -7.16 6.06
CA ALA A 80 1.19 -6.35 7.22
C ALA A 80 -0.05 -5.63 7.74
N LYS A 81 0.09 -5.00 8.90
CA LYS A 81 -0.90 -4.10 9.48
C LYS A 81 -0.24 -2.79 9.86
N HIS A 82 -1.02 -1.74 9.90
CA HIS A 82 -0.64 -0.48 10.50
C HIS A 82 -1.73 -0.06 11.50
N THR A 83 -1.31 0.58 12.59
CA THR A 83 -2.23 1.16 13.57
C THR A 83 -1.85 2.61 13.79
N SER A 84 -2.70 3.53 13.33
CA SER A 84 -2.49 4.94 13.62
C SER A 84 -2.72 5.20 15.11
N ARG A 85 -1.70 5.72 15.79
CA ARG A 85 -1.84 6.17 17.18
C ARG A 85 -2.76 7.37 17.29
N GLN A 86 -2.64 8.31 16.36
CA GLN A 86 -3.35 9.59 16.42
C GLN A 86 -4.83 9.44 16.07
N TRP A 87 -5.15 8.53 15.16
CA TRP A 87 -6.49 8.42 14.57
C TRP A 87 -7.22 7.13 14.95
N THR A 88 -6.58 6.25 15.74
CA THR A 88 -7.09 4.92 16.15
C THR A 88 -7.51 4.01 15.00
N SER A 89 -7.14 4.38 13.77
CA SER A 89 -7.42 3.63 12.56
C SER A 89 -6.48 2.43 12.47
N LYS A 90 -6.97 1.37 11.83
CA LYS A 90 -6.24 0.13 11.61
C LYS A 90 -6.37 -0.26 10.16
N GLU A 91 -5.25 -0.34 9.49
CA GLU A 91 -5.14 -0.64 8.08
C GLU A 91 -4.54 -2.04 7.92
N ASP A 92 -5.21 -2.89 7.15
CA ASP A 92 -4.62 -4.14 6.67
C ASP A 92 -3.91 -3.84 5.34
N LEU A 93 -2.66 -4.26 5.23
CA LEU A 93 -1.77 -4.00 4.10
C LEU A 93 -1.40 -5.30 3.39
N ASN A 94 -1.40 -5.28 2.07
CA ASN A 94 -0.91 -6.38 1.25
C ASN A 94 -0.04 -5.86 0.11
N PHE A 95 1.10 -6.50 -0.15
CA PHE A 95 1.93 -6.24 -1.31
C PHE A 95 2.13 -7.52 -2.10
N HIS A 96 1.83 -7.48 -3.39
CA HIS A 96 2.06 -8.56 -4.32
C HIS A 96 3.17 -8.18 -5.31
N LEU A 97 4.23 -8.97 -5.36
CA LEU A 97 5.42 -8.71 -6.15
C LEU A 97 5.49 -9.68 -7.34
N VAL A 98 5.73 -9.15 -8.53
CA VAL A 98 5.86 -9.91 -9.77
C VAL A 98 7.08 -9.42 -10.52
N ALA A 99 8.04 -10.32 -10.77
CA ALA A 99 9.12 -10.05 -11.70
C ALA A 99 8.53 -10.00 -13.12
N THR A 100 8.61 -8.85 -13.78
CA THR A 100 8.20 -8.73 -15.19
C THR A 100 9.35 -9.08 -16.13
N GLU A 101 10.58 -8.85 -15.66
CA GLU A 101 11.87 -9.22 -16.25
C GLU A 101 12.85 -9.52 -15.09
N GLU A 102 14.04 -10.06 -15.34
CA GLU A 102 15.00 -10.39 -14.27
C GLU A 102 15.39 -9.18 -13.40
N SER A 103 15.41 -7.99 -13.99
CA SER A 103 15.80 -6.73 -13.34
C SER A 103 14.64 -5.77 -13.09
N VAL A 104 13.39 -6.16 -13.35
CA VAL A 104 12.22 -5.29 -13.17
C VAL A 104 11.19 -5.95 -12.27
N CYS A 105 10.95 -5.32 -11.12
CA CYS A 105 9.90 -5.72 -10.20
C CYS A 105 8.66 -4.84 -10.33
N ARG A 106 7.51 -5.48 -10.51
CA ARG A 106 6.21 -4.84 -10.36
C ARG A 106 5.61 -5.17 -9.01
N VAL A 107 5.22 -4.15 -8.27
CA VAL A 107 4.55 -4.27 -6.98
C VAL A 107 3.13 -3.72 -7.10
N MET A 108 2.17 -4.53 -6.68
CA MET A 108 0.79 -4.10 -6.45
C MET A 108 0.58 -4.04 -4.94
N GLY A 109 0.26 -2.87 -4.41
CA GLY A 109 -0.02 -2.70 -2.98
C GLY A 109 -1.48 -2.36 -2.73
N PHE A 110 -2.01 -2.88 -1.62
CA PHE A 110 -3.40 -2.73 -1.19
C PHE A 110 -3.45 -2.33 0.27
N SER A 111 -4.33 -1.38 0.60
CA SER A 111 -4.62 -0.97 1.98
C SER A 111 -6.11 -0.81 2.17
N ILE A 112 -6.61 -1.42 3.25
CA ILE A 112 -8.02 -1.38 3.62
C ILE A 112 -8.13 -0.94 5.07
N SER A 113 -8.84 0.16 5.30
CA SER A 113 -9.17 0.60 6.66
C SER A 113 -10.29 -0.26 7.25
N LYS A 114 -10.13 -0.62 8.53
CA LYS A 114 -11.20 -1.23 9.34
C LYS A 114 -12.19 -0.21 9.90
N ALA A 115 -11.95 1.08 9.71
CA ALA A 115 -12.93 2.11 10.03
C ALA A 115 -14.14 1.94 9.10
N TRP A 116 -15.29 1.57 9.66
CA TRP A 116 -16.49 1.17 8.93
C TRP A 116 -17.40 2.36 8.54
N ALA A 117 -16.99 3.59 8.85
CA ALA A 117 -17.89 4.74 8.90
C ALA A 117 -17.54 5.91 7.97
N LYS A 118 -16.54 5.80 7.09
CA LYS A 118 -16.18 6.89 6.17
C LYS A 118 -15.92 6.39 4.75
N LEU A 119 -16.58 7.04 3.79
CA LEU A 119 -16.39 6.81 2.35
C LEU A 119 -15.07 7.42 1.87
N GLU A 120 -14.72 8.59 2.40
CA GLU A 120 -13.45 9.29 2.22
C GLU A 120 -12.57 9.03 3.43
N ASP A 121 -11.32 8.66 3.20
CA ASP A 121 -10.33 8.47 4.27
C ASP A 121 -9.23 9.53 4.25
N ASN A 122 -9.40 10.60 3.45
CA ASN A 122 -8.45 11.69 3.27
C ASN A 122 -7.06 11.21 2.84
N GLY A 123 -7.00 10.09 2.10
CA GLY A 123 -5.76 9.48 1.62
C GLY A 123 -4.98 8.73 2.70
N ILE A 124 -5.56 8.44 3.87
CA ILE A 124 -4.88 7.70 4.95
C ILE A 124 -4.40 6.34 4.46
N THR A 125 -5.25 5.57 3.77
CA THR A 125 -4.87 4.24 3.27
C THR A 125 -3.80 4.32 2.18
N TYR A 126 -3.81 5.37 1.35
CA TYR A 126 -2.74 5.66 0.40
C TYR A 126 -1.41 5.96 1.11
N CYS A 127 -1.43 6.87 2.08
CA CYS A 127 -0.22 7.30 2.78
C CYS A 127 0.40 6.17 3.57
N THR A 128 -0.40 5.33 4.22
CA THR A 128 0.08 4.12 4.90
C THR A 128 0.92 3.22 3.98
N LEU A 129 0.52 3.11 2.71
CA LEU A 129 1.29 2.38 1.71
C LEU A 129 2.51 3.17 1.20
N TYR A 130 2.32 4.45 0.87
CA TYR A 130 3.37 5.29 0.32
C TYR A 130 4.53 5.45 1.30
N ASN A 131 4.25 5.65 2.58
CA ASN A 131 5.25 5.81 3.63
C ASN A 131 6.19 4.61 3.71
N LEU A 132 5.72 3.37 3.51
CA LEU A 132 6.59 2.20 3.46
C LEU A 132 7.53 2.19 2.24
N ILE A 133 7.05 2.62 1.08
CA ILE A 133 7.89 2.71 -0.13
C ILE A 133 8.93 3.82 0.03
N GLU A 134 8.53 4.98 0.55
CA GLU A 134 9.42 6.11 0.78
C GLU A 134 10.45 5.79 1.87
N GLY A 135 10.00 5.29 3.03
CA GLY A 135 10.88 4.98 4.16
C GLY A 135 11.90 3.89 3.86
N SER A 136 11.58 2.97 2.95
CA SER A 136 12.52 1.93 2.49
C SER A 136 13.52 2.43 1.44
N GLY A 137 13.44 3.69 1.01
CA GLY A 137 14.28 4.27 -0.04
C GLY A 137 13.91 3.81 -1.45
N LEU A 138 12.83 3.05 -1.61
CA LEU A 138 12.42 2.49 -2.89
C LEU A 138 11.90 3.55 -3.88
N VAL A 139 11.50 4.72 -3.38
CA VAL A 139 11.16 5.88 -4.23
C VAL A 139 12.36 6.40 -5.04
N ASP A 140 13.58 6.17 -4.54
CA ASP A 140 14.83 6.56 -5.20
C ASP A 140 15.47 5.41 -5.99
N ALA A 141 14.84 4.23 -6.00
CA ALA A 141 15.35 3.08 -6.72
C ALA A 141 15.36 3.33 -8.24
N ALA A 142 16.35 2.74 -8.92
CA ALA A 142 16.44 2.81 -10.37
C ALA A 142 15.12 2.36 -11.03
N GLY A 143 14.67 3.09 -12.05
CA GLY A 143 13.46 2.74 -12.80
C GLY A 143 12.14 2.88 -12.03
N TYR A 144 12.14 3.54 -10.85
CA TYR A 144 10.93 3.78 -10.07
C TYR A 144 9.84 4.49 -10.89
N LYS A 145 8.66 3.89 -10.98
CA LYS A 145 7.45 4.49 -11.58
C LYS A 145 6.22 4.13 -10.77
N GLN A 146 5.34 5.10 -10.56
CA GLN A 146 4.06 4.89 -9.89
C GLN A 146 2.90 5.10 -10.87
N TYR A 147 1.97 4.15 -10.86
CA TYR A 147 0.71 4.19 -11.61
C TYR A 147 -0.43 4.22 -10.60
N THR A 148 -0.98 5.41 -10.38
CA THR A 148 -2.15 5.66 -9.55
C THR A 148 -2.92 6.86 -10.09
N ASN A 149 -4.19 6.98 -9.75
CA ASN A 149 -5.05 8.12 -10.01
C ASN A 149 -6.29 8.04 -9.09
N GLU A 150 -7.17 9.03 -9.15
CA GLU A 150 -8.42 9.09 -8.35
C GLU A 150 -9.36 7.89 -8.55
N TRP A 151 -9.29 7.21 -9.70
CA TRP A 151 -10.11 6.02 -9.96
C TRP A 151 -9.53 4.75 -9.33
N ILE A 152 -8.22 4.72 -9.09
CA ILE A 152 -7.50 3.59 -8.50
C ILE A 152 -7.41 3.77 -6.97
N CYS A 153 -7.29 5.01 -6.53
CA CYS A 153 -7.20 5.39 -5.13
C CYS A 153 -7.92 6.73 -4.97
N LEU A 154 -9.12 6.69 -4.39
CA LEU A 154 -9.85 7.90 -4.03
C LEU A 154 -9.00 8.74 -3.06
N ASP A 155 -9.07 10.05 -3.16
CA ASP A 155 -8.30 11.02 -2.36
C ASP A 155 -6.79 11.00 -2.63
N TYR A 156 -6.32 10.39 -3.72
CA TYR A 156 -4.89 10.36 -4.04
C TYR A 156 -4.31 11.77 -4.23
N SER A 157 -5.01 12.66 -4.94
CA SER A 157 -4.59 14.03 -5.23
C SER A 157 -4.70 14.97 -4.05
N THR A 158 -5.50 14.62 -3.04
CA THR A 158 -5.69 15.38 -1.81
C THR A 158 -4.92 14.78 -0.62
N ALA A 159 -4.32 13.60 -0.79
CA ALA A 159 -3.56 12.91 0.23
C ALA A 159 -2.34 13.73 0.71
N ASN A 160 -2.20 13.87 2.03
CA ASN A 160 -1.04 14.50 2.65
C ASN A 160 -0.30 13.52 3.56
N CYS A 161 0.65 12.80 2.99
CA CYS A 161 1.43 11.77 3.68
C CYS A 161 2.54 12.34 4.58
N THR A 162 2.67 13.67 4.63
CA THR A 162 3.48 14.28 5.69
C THR A 162 2.71 14.31 7.00
N ILE A 163 1.37 14.27 6.97
CA ILE A 163 0.51 14.21 8.16
C ILE A 163 0.15 12.75 8.49
N TYR A 164 -0.24 11.99 7.48
CA TYR A 164 -0.76 10.63 7.57
C TYR A 164 0.23 9.54 7.18
#